data_AF-A0A0A1WEN1-F1
#
_entry.id   AF-A0A0A1WEN1-F1
#
_cell.length_a   1.000
_cell.length_b   1.000
_cell.length_c   1.000
_cell.angle_alpha   90.00
_cell.angle_beta   90.00
_cell.angle_gamma   90.00
#
_symmetry.space_group_name_H-M   'P 1'
#
loop_
_entity.id
_entity.type
_entity.pdbx_description
1 polymer ?
#
loop_
_entity_poly.entity_id
_entity_poly.type
_entity_poly.pdbx_seq_one_letter_code
_entity_poly.pdbx_strand_id
1 'polypeptide(L)'
;AKVEETLPHFPIGVQPNDGAWQVVNGTRFKFFVFSAYYDRRDGAKLVRVIGATKTRTPERVWCRFWYPQQSSQQQPSYTSATVMARVKVIRENWNLKYSAVFVLCPVRPAELEVPHYVSIVARLRAPPGNLLQLRNTDWDPDFVHLRKPPAAANSSGNAAQTNASAAQLQR
;
A
#
# COMPACT_ATOMS: atom_id res chain seq x y z
N ALA A 1 11.62 -19.82 2.52
CA ALA A 1 11.11 -20.64 1.40
C ALA A 1 10.19 -21.77 1.90
N LYS A 2 10.63 -22.73 2.73
CA LYS A 2 9.78 -23.89 3.16
C LYS A 2 8.48 -23.57 3.93
N VAL A 3 8.42 -22.49 4.70
CA VAL A 3 7.21 -22.18 5.51
C VAL A 3 6.03 -21.81 4.61
N GLU A 4 6.27 -21.05 3.54
CA GLU A 4 5.21 -20.53 2.66
C GLU A 4 4.45 -21.66 1.95
N GLU A 5 5.16 -22.71 1.53
CA GLU A 5 4.60 -23.93 0.92
C GLU A 5 3.61 -24.68 1.84
N THR A 6 3.70 -24.46 3.16
CA THR A 6 2.80 -25.08 4.15
C THR A 6 1.64 -24.18 4.56
N LEU A 7 1.58 -22.95 4.05
CA LEU A 7 0.51 -22.01 4.38
C LEU A 7 -0.72 -22.28 3.52
N PRO A 8 -1.92 -21.86 3.98
CA PRO A 8 -3.11 -21.92 3.16
C PRO A 8 -2.91 -21.20 1.83
N HIS A 9 -3.24 -21.92 0.74
CA HIS A 9 -3.24 -21.43 -0.64
C HIS A 9 -4.26 -20.31 -0.85
N PHE A 10 -4.26 -19.75 -2.06
CA PHE A 10 -5.23 -18.73 -2.47
C PHE A 10 -6.67 -19.21 -2.22
N PRO A 11 -7.54 -18.38 -1.62
CA PRO A 11 -8.89 -18.81 -1.25
C PRO A 11 -9.81 -18.88 -2.48
N ILE A 12 -9.94 -20.09 -3.05
CA ILE A 12 -10.80 -20.35 -4.22
C ILE A 12 -12.26 -20.07 -3.88
N GLY A 13 -12.97 -19.41 -4.80
CA GLY A 13 -14.39 -19.06 -4.64
C GLY A 13 -14.65 -17.79 -3.83
N VAL A 14 -13.62 -17.19 -3.22
CA VAL A 14 -13.71 -15.86 -2.62
C VAL A 14 -13.44 -14.82 -3.70
N GLN A 15 -14.43 -13.95 -3.96
CA GLN A 15 -14.24 -12.83 -4.87
C GLN A 15 -13.37 -11.76 -4.21
N PRO A 16 -12.21 -11.41 -4.79
CA PRO A 16 -11.43 -10.28 -4.32
C PRO A 16 -12.28 -9.01 -4.38
N ASN A 17 -12.22 -8.18 -3.34
CA ASN A 17 -13.00 -6.95 -3.29
C ASN A 17 -12.16 -5.80 -2.73
N ASP A 18 -12.54 -4.58 -3.06
CA ASP A 18 -11.97 -3.34 -2.53
C ASP A 18 -13.12 -2.42 -2.11
N GLY A 19 -12.94 -1.65 -1.04
CA GLY A 19 -13.98 -0.73 -0.57
C GLY A 19 -15.12 -1.39 0.22
N ALA A 20 -14.88 -2.57 0.81
CA ALA A 20 -15.82 -3.24 1.71
C ALA A 20 -15.11 -3.72 2.97
N TRP A 21 -15.76 -3.58 4.14
CA TRP A 21 -15.19 -4.04 5.41
C TRP A 21 -15.15 -5.57 5.48
N GLN A 22 -13.97 -6.13 5.69
CA GLN A 22 -13.72 -7.58 5.79
C GLN A 22 -13.05 -7.91 7.12
N VAL A 23 -13.33 -9.11 7.65
CA VAL A 23 -12.84 -9.53 8.97
C VAL A 23 -11.41 -10.08 8.89
N VAL A 24 -10.56 -9.72 9.85
CA VAL A 24 -9.29 -10.39 10.09
C VAL A 24 -9.49 -11.51 11.12
N ASN A 25 -9.54 -12.76 10.63
CA ASN A 25 -9.78 -13.93 11.45
C ASN A 25 -8.66 -14.18 12.48
N GLY A 26 -9.07 -14.71 13.64
CA GLY A 26 -8.16 -15.19 14.68
C GLY A 26 -7.46 -14.11 15.50
N THR A 27 -7.94 -12.87 15.42
CA THR A 27 -7.50 -11.74 16.24
C THR A 27 -8.18 -11.78 17.62
N ARG A 28 -7.49 -11.30 18.67
CA ARG A 28 -8.08 -11.19 20.03
C ARG A 28 -9.16 -10.12 20.17
N PHE A 29 -9.11 -9.10 19.31
CA PHE A 29 -10.05 -7.98 19.29
C PHE A 29 -10.55 -7.77 17.87
N LYS A 30 -11.75 -7.18 17.71
CA LYS A 30 -12.30 -6.81 16.41
C LYS A 30 -11.25 -6.08 15.56
N PHE A 31 -10.96 -6.65 14.40
CA PHE A 31 -10.03 -6.11 13.43
C PHE A 31 -10.65 -6.31 12.04
N PHE A 32 -10.92 -5.18 11.38
CA PHE A 32 -11.42 -5.15 10.02
C PHE A 32 -10.42 -4.48 9.09
N VAL A 33 -10.47 -4.85 7.81
CA VAL A 33 -9.72 -4.24 6.72
C VAL A 33 -10.69 -3.82 5.62
N PHE A 34 -10.37 -2.78 4.86
CA PHE A 34 -11.31 -2.13 3.94
C PHE A 34 -10.77 -2.03 2.50
N SER A 35 -9.58 -1.47 2.34
CA SER A 35 -8.95 -1.25 1.03
C SER A 35 -7.43 -1.32 1.11
N ALA A 36 -6.78 -1.60 -0.02
CA ALA A 36 -5.34 -1.78 -0.11
C ALA A 36 -4.75 -1.00 -1.28
N TYR A 37 -3.65 -0.27 -1.04
CA TYR A 37 -2.99 0.57 -2.04
C TYR A 37 -1.48 0.31 -2.07
N TYR A 38 -0.90 0.25 -3.26
CA TYR A 38 0.55 0.28 -3.42
C TYR A 38 1.05 1.71 -3.22
N ASP A 39 1.94 1.91 -2.25
CA ASP A 39 2.54 3.20 -1.94
C ASP A 39 4.03 3.19 -2.26
N ARG A 40 4.44 4.19 -3.05
CA ARG A 40 5.79 4.42 -3.56
C ARG A 40 6.42 5.72 -3.09
N ARG A 41 5.71 6.48 -2.25
CA ARG A 41 6.23 7.75 -1.70
C ARG A 41 7.56 7.49 -1.00
N ASP A 42 8.49 8.44 -1.16
CA ASP A 42 9.82 8.41 -0.55
C ASP A 42 10.64 7.16 -0.90
N GLY A 43 10.41 6.57 -2.08
CA GLY A 43 11.12 5.37 -2.57
C GLY A 43 10.74 4.08 -1.85
N ALA A 44 9.71 4.10 -1.00
CA ALA A 44 9.29 2.93 -0.25
C ALA A 44 8.53 1.95 -1.16
N LYS A 45 8.82 0.65 -1.10
CA LYS A 45 8.00 -0.39 -1.76
C LYS A 45 7.08 -1.01 -0.72
N LEU A 46 5.87 -0.46 -0.55
CA LEU A 46 4.95 -0.96 0.47
C LEU A 46 3.50 -1.03 -0.01
N VAL A 47 2.75 -1.98 0.54
CA VAL A 47 1.30 -2.00 0.46
C VAL A 47 0.73 -1.40 1.75
N ARG A 48 -0.06 -0.33 1.63
CA ARG A 48 -0.85 0.23 2.74
C ARG A 48 -2.25 -0.34 2.69
N VAL A 49 -2.66 -1.00 3.75
CA VAL A 49 -4.05 -1.43 3.93
C VAL A 49 -4.72 -0.54 4.95
N ILE A 50 -5.92 -0.05 4.61
CA ILE A 50 -6.79 0.65 5.55
C ILE A 50 -7.55 -0.38 6.37
N GLY A 51 -7.55 -0.22 7.68
CA GLY A 51 -8.34 -1.05 8.56
C GLY A 51 -8.82 -0.31 9.79
N ALA A 52 -9.50 -1.04 10.68
CA ALA A 52 -9.93 -0.55 11.98
C ALA A 52 -9.68 -1.62 13.03
N THR A 53 -9.01 -1.25 14.12
CA THR A 53 -8.73 -2.17 15.23
C THR A 53 -8.54 -1.40 16.53
N LYS A 54 -8.30 -2.13 17.62
CA LYS A 54 -8.05 -1.59 18.94
C LYS A 54 -6.77 -0.74 18.93
N THR A 55 -6.84 0.48 19.46
CA THR A 55 -5.74 1.47 19.40
C THR A 55 -4.60 1.18 20.38
N ARG A 56 -4.93 0.58 21.52
CA ARG A 56 -3.95 0.16 22.54
C ARG A 56 -3.57 -1.31 22.34
N THR A 57 -2.27 -1.55 22.15
CA THR A 57 -1.67 -2.88 21.93
C THR A 57 -2.33 -3.58 20.74
N PRO A 58 -2.15 -3.06 19.52
CA PRO A 58 -2.75 -3.63 18.32
C PRO A 58 -2.28 -5.08 18.11
N GLU A 59 -3.14 -5.88 17.49
CA GLU A 59 -2.81 -7.27 17.20
C GLU A 59 -1.61 -7.36 16.25
N ARG A 60 -0.69 -8.29 16.50
CA ARG A 60 0.37 -8.62 15.54
C ARG A 60 -0.26 -9.38 14.37
N VAL A 61 -0.12 -8.84 13.17
CA VAL A 61 -0.64 -9.44 11.94
C VAL A 61 0.43 -9.51 10.85
N TRP A 62 0.16 -10.31 9.83
CA TRP A 62 0.97 -10.49 8.65
C TRP A 62 0.15 -10.16 7.42
N CYS A 63 0.84 -9.66 6.39
CA CYS A 63 0.27 -9.49 5.07
C CYS A 63 0.70 -10.68 4.24
N ARG A 64 -0.27 -11.44 3.73
CA ARG A 64 -0.05 -12.46 2.71
C ARG A 64 -0.36 -11.84 1.36
N PHE A 65 0.68 -11.69 0.57
CA PHE A 65 0.58 -11.23 -0.80
C PHE A 65 0.25 -12.39 -1.73
N TRP A 66 -0.54 -12.10 -2.76
CA TRP A 66 -0.90 -13.06 -3.79
C TRP A 66 -0.47 -12.53 -5.16
N TYR A 67 0.32 -13.35 -5.84
CA TYR A 67 0.89 -13.06 -7.15
C TYR A 67 0.29 -14.04 -8.16
N PRO A 68 -0.44 -13.55 -9.19
CA PRO A 68 -0.91 -14.42 -10.24
C PRO A 68 0.29 -15.02 -10.96
N GLN A 69 0.26 -16.32 -11.16
CA GLN A 69 1.27 -17.01 -11.94
C GLN A 69 0.77 -17.13 -13.38
N GLN A 70 1.63 -16.81 -14.35
CA GLN A 70 1.33 -17.10 -15.75
C GLN A 70 1.22 -18.62 -15.90
N SER A 71 -0.01 -19.08 -16.10
CA SER A 71 -0.35 -20.48 -16.25
C SER A 71 -0.87 -20.68 -17.67
N SER A 72 -0.29 -21.64 -18.38
CA SER A 72 -0.80 -22.14 -19.67
C SER A 72 -2.05 -23.02 -19.52
N GLN A 73 -2.49 -23.29 -18.28
CA GLN A 73 -3.71 -24.03 -17.95
C GLN A 73 -4.86 -23.06 -17.64
N GLN A 74 -6.10 -23.50 -17.95
CA GLN A 74 -7.35 -22.72 -17.84
C GLN A 74 -7.72 -22.26 -16.41
N GLN A 75 -6.95 -22.61 -15.38
CA GLN A 75 -7.19 -22.21 -13.99
C GLN A 75 -6.16 -21.17 -13.52
N PRO A 76 -6.59 -20.07 -12.88
CA PRO A 76 -5.68 -19.08 -12.32
C PRO A 76 -4.89 -19.69 -11.15
N SER A 77 -3.58 -19.75 -11.28
CA SER A 77 -2.67 -20.16 -10.21
C SER A 77 -2.07 -18.94 -9.52
N TYR A 78 -1.82 -19.05 -8.22
CA TYR A 78 -1.27 -17.97 -7.41
C TYR A 78 -0.12 -18.48 -6.55
N THR A 79 0.97 -17.72 -6.51
CA THR A 79 2.01 -17.87 -5.49
C THR A 79 1.83 -16.83 -4.40
N SER A 80 2.29 -17.13 -3.19
CA SER A 80 2.17 -16.24 -2.05
C SER A 80 3.50 -15.85 -1.44
N ALA A 81 3.53 -14.66 -0.84
CA ALA A 81 4.63 -14.25 0.03
C ALA A 81 4.05 -13.59 1.28
N THR A 82 4.42 -14.12 2.45
CA THR A 82 3.91 -13.59 3.72
C THR A 82 4.96 -12.72 4.43
N VAL A 83 4.60 -11.48 4.77
CA VAL A 83 5.46 -10.51 5.46
C VAL A 83 4.83 -10.03 6.76
N MET A 84 5.68 -9.74 7.76
CA MET A 84 5.20 -9.12 9.00
C MET A 84 4.72 -7.69 8.71
N ALA A 85 3.55 -7.34 9.23
CA ALA A 85 2.96 -6.02 9.06
C ALA A 85 3.28 -5.09 10.24
N ARG A 86 3.34 -3.79 9.98
CA ARG A 86 3.34 -2.75 11.02
C ARG A 86 1.97 -2.09 11.07
N VAL A 87 1.26 -2.23 12.19
CA VAL A 87 -0.03 -1.55 12.41
C VAL A 87 0.23 -0.17 13.01
N LYS A 88 -0.21 0.89 12.34
CA LYS A 88 -0.06 2.29 12.76
C LYS A 88 -1.43 2.95 12.87
N VAL A 89 -1.78 3.44 14.06
CA VAL A 89 -3.03 4.15 14.28
C VAL A 89 -3.06 5.48 13.53
N ILE A 90 -4.18 5.75 12.86
CA ILE A 90 -4.49 7.06 12.26
C ILE A 90 -5.08 7.92 13.39
N ARG A 91 -4.34 8.96 13.78
CA ARG A 91 -4.64 9.80 14.96
C ARG A 91 -5.60 10.95 14.67
N GLU A 92 -6.57 10.73 13.78
CA GLU A 92 -7.59 11.74 13.47
C GLU A 92 -8.69 11.80 14.54
N ASN A 93 -8.93 10.68 15.24
CA ASN A 93 -9.93 10.58 16.30
C ASN A 93 -9.25 10.37 17.66
N TRP A 94 -9.36 11.36 18.54
CA TRP A 94 -8.71 11.36 19.84
C TRP A 94 -9.37 10.36 20.80
N ASN A 95 -8.56 9.51 21.44
CA ASN A 95 -8.93 8.64 22.57
C ASN A 95 -10.01 7.55 22.33
N LEU A 96 -10.33 7.21 21.08
CA LEU A 96 -11.22 6.07 20.82
C LEU A 96 -10.52 4.73 21.11
N LYS A 97 -11.25 3.80 21.73
CA LYS A 97 -10.77 2.42 21.98
C LYS A 97 -10.45 1.68 20.68
N TYR A 98 -11.20 1.97 19.62
CA TYR A 98 -11.01 1.48 18.26
C TYR A 98 -10.90 2.68 17.32
N SER A 99 -9.96 2.65 16.38
CA SER A 99 -9.81 3.71 15.38
C SER A 99 -9.35 3.10 14.05
N ALA A 100 -9.36 3.92 13.02
CA ALA A 100 -8.73 3.60 11.75
C ALA A 100 -7.21 3.42 11.94
N VAL A 101 -6.65 2.49 11.17
CA VAL A 101 -5.23 2.14 11.18
C VAL A 101 -4.73 1.96 9.76
N PHE A 102 -3.45 2.25 9.55
CA PHE A 102 -2.70 1.70 8.43
C PHE A 102 -2.06 0.38 8.86
N VAL A 103 -2.29 -0.68 8.09
CA VAL A 103 -1.49 -1.90 8.13
C VAL A 103 -0.45 -1.76 7.02
N LEU A 104 0.80 -1.55 7.42
CA LEU A 104 1.92 -1.30 6.50
C LEU A 104 2.63 -2.63 6.21
N CYS A 105 2.58 -3.04 4.95
CA CYS A 105 3.12 -4.30 4.46
C CYS A 105 4.32 -4.02 3.55
N PRO A 106 5.57 -4.23 3.98
CA PRO A 106 6.72 -4.02 3.11
C PRO A 106 6.75 -5.09 2.01
N VAL A 107 6.90 -4.68 0.75
CA VAL A 107 7.10 -5.60 -0.37
C VAL A 107 8.57 -5.98 -0.39
N ARG A 108 8.88 -7.24 -0.04
CA ARG A 108 10.26 -7.76 0.05
C ARG A 108 10.33 -9.20 -0.47
N PRO A 109 11.42 -9.61 -1.16
CA PRO A 109 12.58 -8.80 -1.59
C PRO A 109 12.25 -7.74 -2.65
N ALA A 110 13.18 -6.82 -2.93
CA ALA A 110 13.00 -5.74 -3.90
C ALA A 110 12.73 -6.23 -5.34
N GLU A 111 13.07 -7.50 -5.62
CA GLU A 111 12.85 -8.23 -6.86
C GLU A 111 11.41 -8.69 -7.05
N LEU A 112 10.61 -8.78 -5.97
CA LEU A 112 9.20 -9.10 -6.11
C LEU A 112 8.47 -7.92 -6.76
N GLU A 113 7.65 -8.28 -7.73
CA GLU A 113 6.71 -7.34 -8.33
C GLU A 113 5.65 -6.88 -7.31
N VAL A 114 4.78 -5.99 -7.75
CA VAL A 114 3.65 -5.52 -6.96
C VAL A 114 2.57 -6.62 -6.94
N PRO A 115 2.09 -7.08 -5.77
CA PRO A 115 1.09 -8.13 -5.71
C PRO A 115 -0.27 -7.67 -6.23
N HIS A 116 -1.11 -8.59 -6.70
CA HIS A 116 -2.45 -8.23 -7.19
C HIS A 116 -3.48 -8.22 -6.06
N TYR A 117 -3.29 -9.06 -5.05
CA TYR A 117 -4.18 -9.16 -3.91
C TYR A 117 -3.37 -9.24 -2.61
N VAL A 118 -4.02 -8.85 -1.52
CA VAL A 118 -3.46 -8.98 -0.17
C VAL A 118 -4.51 -9.49 0.81
N SER A 119 -4.10 -10.41 1.68
CA SER A 119 -4.87 -10.83 2.84
C SER A 119 -4.12 -10.48 4.11
N ILE A 120 -4.83 -9.99 5.13
CA ILE A 120 -4.30 -9.79 6.48
C ILE A 120 -4.66 -10.99 7.34
N VAL A 121 -3.65 -11.59 7.98
CA VAL A 121 -3.82 -12.77 8.84
C VAL A 121 -3.21 -12.52 10.21
N ALA A 122 -3.88 -12.97 11.28
CA ALA A 122 -3.34 -12.94 12.64
C ALA A 122 -2.62 -14.24 13.03
N ARG A 123 -2.80 -15.30 12.24
CA ARG A 123 -2.15 -16.60 12.41
C ARG A 123 -1.75 -17.13 11.04
N LEU A 124 -0.47 -17.44 10.85
CA LEU A 124 0.06 -17.84 9.54
C LEU A 124 -0.64 -19.08 8.97
N ARG A 125 -0.96 -20.08 9.79
CA ARG A 125 -1.59 -21.33 9.34
C ARG A 125 -3.12 -21.27 9.23
N ALA A 126 -3.74 -20.15 9.62
CA ALA A 126 -5.18 -19.99 9.47
C ALA A 126 -5.50 -19.47 8.06
N PRO A 127 -6.55 -20.00 7.40
CA PRO A 127 -7.05 -19.41 6.16
C PRO A 127 -7.46 -17.95 6.38
N PRO A 128 -7.17 -17.04 5.44
CA PRO A 128 -7.57 -15.65 5.56
C PRO A 128 -9.09 -15.51 5.47
N GLY A 129 -9.66 -14.62 6.28
CA GLY A 129 -11.07 -14.22 6.20
C GLY A 129 -11.33 -13.00 5.31
N ASN A 130 -10.29 -12.56 4.58
CA ASN A 130 -10.33 -11.37 3.74
C ASN A 130 -9.42 -11.55 2.52
N LEU A 131 -9.80 -10.91 1.42
CA LEU A 131 -9.07 -10.88 0.16
C LEU A 131 -9.29 -9.51 -0.48
N LEU A 132 -8.30 -8.63 -0.32
CA LEU A 132 -8.36 -7.28 -0.86
C LEU A 132 -7.71 -7.22 -2.23
N GLN A 133 -8.40 -6.60 -3.19
CA GLN A 133 -7.79 -6.23 -4.46
C GLN A 133 -6.86 -5.04 -4.26
N LEU A 134 -5.60 -5.18 -4.67
CA LEU A 134 -4.63 -4.10 -4.53
C LEU A 134 -4.86 -3.05 -5.61
N ARG A 135 -5.02 -1.80 -5.17
CA ARG A 135 -5.06 -0.62 -6.03
C ARG A 135 -3.63 -0.12 -6.27
N ASN A 136 -3.19 -0.15 -7.53
CA ASN A 136 -1.90 0.37 -7.92
C ASN A 136 -2.07 1.42 -9.03
N THR A 137 -1.74 2.68 -8.71
CA THR A 137 -1.84 3.79 -9.66
C THR A 137 -0.86 3.68 -10.83
N ASP A 138 0.14 2.80 -10.78
CA ASP A 138 0.97 2.47 -11.96
C ASP A 138 0.26 1.68 -13.03
N TRP A 139 -0.79 0.97 -12.66
CA TRP A 139 -1.58 0.21 -13.62
C TRP A 139 -2.75 1.03 -14.14
N ASP A 140 -2.97 2.19 -13.55
CA ASP A 140 -4.05 3.07 -13.93
C ASP A 140 -3.61 4.01 -15.08
N PRO A 141 -4.28 3.95 -16.24
CA PRO A 141 -3.96 4.79 -17.40
C PRO A 141 -4.19 6.27 -17.10
N ASP A 142 -5.15 6.61 -16.24
CA ASP A 142 -5.50 8.00 -15.96
C ASP A 142 -4.40 8.70 -15.17
N PHE A 143 -3.63 7.96 -14.37
CA PHE A 143 -2.53 8.51 -13.56
C PHE A 143 -1.15 8.39 -14.21
N VAL A 144 -1.06 7.99 -15.50
CA VAL A 144 0.22 7.89 -16.22
C VAL A 144 1.01 9.20 -16.22
N HIS A 145 0.31 10.33 -16.32
CA HIS A 145 0.91 11.67 -16.37
C HIS A 145 1.62 12.07 -15.06
N LEU A 146 1.23 11.50 -13.91
CA LEU A 146 1.85 11.77 -12.61
C LEU A 146 3.17 11.01 -12.39
N ARG A 147 3.54 10.10 -13.30
CA ARG A 147 4.79 9.32 -13.21
C ARG A 147 6.02 10.13 -13.59
N LYS A 148 5.87 11.23 -14.33
CA LYS A 148 6.98 12.12 -14.66
C LYS A 148 7.30 12.98 -13.45
N PRO A 149 8.55 12.99 -12.96
CA PRO A 149 9.03 14.07 -12.11
C PRO A 149 8.73 15.40 -12.84
N PRO A 150 8.40 16.49 -12.13
CA PRO A 150 8.34 17.80 -12.76
C PRO A 150 9.65 17.97 -13.50
N ALA A 151 9.58 18.16 -14.82
CA ALA A 151 10.74 18.54 -15.61
C ALA A 151 11.35 19.72 -14.87
N ALA A 152 12.63 19.63 -14.52
CA ALA A 152 13.36 20.74 -13.91
C ALA A 152 13.01 21.97 -14.72
N ALA A 153 12.28 22.91 -14.09
CA ALA A 153 11.92 24.14 -14.75
C ALA A 153 13.25 24.79 -15.09
N ASN A 154 13.63 24.75 -16.38
CA ASN A 154 14.74 25.53 -16.89
C ASN A 154 14.34 26.99 -16.66
N SER A 155 14.78 27.54 -15.54
CA SER A 155 14.74 28.97 -15.28
C SER A 155 15.79 29.62 -16.17
N SER A 156 15.50 29.72 -17.47
CA SER A 156 16.12 30.72 -18.34
C SER A 156 15.58 32.09 -17.90
N GLY A 157 16.10 32.57 -16.78
CA GLY A 157 15.96 33.96 -16.37
C GLY A 157 16.72 34.81 -17.38
N ASN A 158 15.99 35.40 -18.33
CA ASN A 158 16.48 36.51 -19.13
C ASN A 158 16.85 37.65 -18.17
N ALA A 159 18.16 37.85 -17.96
CA ALA A 159 18.69 39.02 -17.31
C ALA A 159 18.38 40.24 -18.20
N ALA A 160 17.31 40.95 -17.88
CA ALA A 160 17.05 42.27 -18.42
C ALA A 160 18.09 43.24 -17.85
N GLN A 161 19.08 43.61 -18.67
CA GLN A 161 19.96 44.74 -18.42
C GLN A 161 19.15 46.03 -18.49
N THR A 162 18.80 46.60 -17.34
CA THR A 162 18.29 47.97 -17.25
C THR A 162 19.45 48.92 -16.97
N ASN A 163 19.94 49.58 -18.02
CA ASN A 163 20.79 50.76 -17.88
C ASN A 163 19.91 51.94 -17.41
N ALA A 164 20.12 52.39 -16.17
CA ALA A 164 19.56 53.64 -15.67
C ALA A 164 20.72 54.62 -15.43
N SER A 165 20.82 55.60 -16.33
CA SER A 165 21.68 56.77 -16.22
C SER A 165 21.16 57.71 -15.12
N ALA A 166 21.92 57.83 -14.03
CA ALA A 166 21.63 58.80 -12.98
C ALA A 166 22.08 60.20 -13.43
N ALA A 167 21.11 61.06 -13.73
CA ALA A 167 21.30 62.49 -13.92
C ALA A 167 21.45 63.17 -12.56
N GLN A 168 22.57 63.88 -12.41
CA GLN A 168 22.97 64.68 -11.27
C GLN A 168 22.18 66.00 -11.27
N LEU A 169 21.51 66.35 -10.17
CA LEU A 169 20.93 67.68 -9.99
C LEU A 169 21.09 68.15 -8.55
N GLN A 170 21.75 69.30 -8.46
CA GLN A 170 22.17 70.05 -7.28
C GLN A 170 20.98 70.58 -6.47
N ARG A 171 21.11 70.58 -5.14
CA ARG A 171 21.04 71.77 -4.28
C ARG A 171 21.55 71.44 -2.88
#